data_AF-A0A7C4WVZ6-F1
#
_entry.id   AF-A0A7C4WVZ6-F1
#
_cell.length_a   1.000
_cell.length_b   1.000
_cell.length_c   1.000
_cell.angle_alpha   90.00
_cell.angle_beta   90.00
_cell.angle_gamma   90.00
#
_symmetry.space_group_name_H-M   'P 1'
#
loop_
_entity.id
_entity.type
_entity.pdbx_description
1 polymer ?
#
loop_
_entity_poly.entity_id
_entity_poly.type
_entity_poly.pdbx_seq_one_letter_code
_entity_poly.pdbx_strand_id
1 'polypeptide(L)' 'MLDQKKYTCYPGLEKESSSGMYVDVPVIQDGTIITARGPGAAGLFALTIIASLINRDKAEEIARTTLTMGDF' A
#
# COMPACT_ATOMS: atom_id res chain seq x y z
N MET A 1 -11.67 -12.81 2.88
CA MET A 1 -11.10 -11.86 1.87
C MET A 1 -9.58 -11.82 1.92
N LEU A 2 -8.94 -11.89 3.10
CA LEU A 2 -7.47 -11.90 3.24
C LEU A 2 -6.87 -13.30 3.37
N ASP A 3 -7.64 -14.35 3.09
CA ASP A 3 -7.22 -15.73 3.33
C ASP A 3 -5.97 -16.05 2.51
N GLN A 4 -4.86 -16.35 3.20
CA GLN A 4 -3.54 -16.60 2.63
C GLN A 4 -2.94 -15.42 1.84
N LYS A 5 -3.40 -14.18 2.08
CA LYS A 5 -2.90 -12.97 1.45
C LYS A 5 -1.96 -12.19 2.36
N LYS A 6 -0.91 -11.62 1.78
CA LYS A 6 -0.04 -10.67 2.49
C LYS A 6 -0.77 -9.34 2.66
N TYR A 7 -0.73 -8.79 3.86
CA TYR A 7 -1.37 -7.50 4.16
C TYR A 7 -0.57 -6.71 5.19
N THR A 8 -0.80 -5.41 5.23
CA THR A 8 -0.43 -4.53 6.35
C THR A 8 -1.71 -3.89 6.90
N CYS A 9 -1.67 -3.37 8.11
CA CYS A 9 -2.82 -2.72 8.75
C CYS A 9 -2.37 -1.68 9.77
N TYR A 10 -3.32 -0.96 10.36
CA TYR A 10 -3.03 0.00 11.42
C TYR A 10 -2.31 -0.69 12.61
N PRO A 11 -1.27 -0.06 13.20
CA PRO A 11 -0.58 -0.62 14.35
C PRO A 11 -1.52 -0.91 15.52
N GLY A 12 -1.42 -2.09 16.11
CA GLY A 12 -2.32 -2.57 17.16
C GLY A 12 -3.51 -3.40 16.67
N LEU A 13 -3.70 -3.55 15.36
CA LEU A 13 -4.73 -4.43 14.76
C LEU A 13 -4.15 -5.68 14.10
N GLU A 14 -2.85 -5.98 14.30
CA GLU A 14 -2.16 -7.07 13.59
C GLU A 14 -2.79 -8.44 13.86
N LYS A 15 -3.40 -8.61 15.04
CA LYS A 15 -4.00 -9.87 15.50
C LYS A 15 -5.48 -10.05 15.11
N GLU A 16 -6.10 -9.04 14.51
CA GLU A 16 -7.54 -9.06 14.19
C GLU A 16 -7.86 -9.91 12.94
N SER A 17 -6.87 -10.23 12.11
CA SER A 17 -7.04 -11.11 10.95
C SER A 17 -6.33 -12.44 11.16
N SER A 18 -7.10 -13.50 11.40
CA SER A 18 -6.56 -14.85 11.63
C SER A 18 -6.15 -15.58 10.35
N SER A 19 -6.55 -15.08 9.17
CA SER A 19 -6.37 -15.78 7.90
C SER A 19 -5.36 -15.13 6.94
N GLY A 20 -4.93 -13.89 7.20
CA GLY A 20 -3.92 -13.19 6.41
C GLY A 20 -2.50 -13.32 6.98
N MET A 21 -1.50 -13.00 6.16
CA MET A 21 -0.09 -12.91 6.55
C MET A 21 0.31 -11.45 6.74
N TYR A 22 0.37 -10.99 7.99
CA TYR A 22 0.80 -9.63 8.31
C TYR A 22 2.25 -9.36 7.89
N VAL A 23 2.50 -8.17 7.32
CA VAL A 23 3.83 -7.67 6.94
C VAL A 23 3.97 -6.23 7.43
N ASP A 24 5.04 -5.94 8.18
CA ASP A 24 5.30 -4.59 8.72
C ASP A 24 5.94 -3.67 7.66
N VAL A 25 5.11 -3.18 6.74
CA VAL A 25 5.49 -2.22 5.69
C VAL A 25 4.43 -1.12 5.56
N PRO A 26 4.77 0.08 5.04
CA PRO A 26 3.80 1.17 4.87
C PRO A 26 2.62 0.81 3.98
N VAL A 27 2.88 0.14 2.85
CA VAL A 27 1.89 -0.31 1.86
C VAL A 27 2.35 -1.65 1.28
N ILE A 28 1.41 -2.55 1.00
CA ILE A 28 1.67 -3.79 0.26
C ILE A 28 0.53 -4.09 -0.70
N GLN A 29 0.90 -4.62 -1.87
CA GLN A 29 -0.03 -5.17 -2.85
C GLN A 29 0.18 -6.68 -2.97
N ASP A 30 -0.88 -7.45 -2.81
CA ASP A 30 -0.94 -8.89 -3.08
C ASP A 30 -2.02 -9.15 -4.13
N GLY A 31 -1.60 -9.27 -5.39
CA GLY A 31 -2.51 -9.35 -6.53
C GLY A 31 -3.36 -8.08 -6.65
N THR A 32 -4.68 -8.22 -6.49
CA THR A 32 -5.66 -7.13 -6.60
C THR A 32 -5.97 -6.44 -5.26
N ILE A 33 -5.35 -6.89 -4.16
CA ILE A 33 -5.57 -6.33 -2.83
C ILE A 33 -4.39 -5.42 -2.49
N ILE A 34 -4.68 -4.15 -2.20
CA ILE A 34 -3.70 -3.18 -1.71
C ILE A 34 -4.11 -2.81 -0.28
N THR A 35 -3.18 -2.87 0.66
CA THR A 35 -3.39 -2.49 2.06
C THR A 35 -2.33 -1.51 2.53
N ALA A 36 -2.65 -0.68 3.53
CA ALA A 36 -1.77 0.38 4.05
C ALA A 36 -1.82 0.46 5.58
N ARG A 37 -0.66 0.83 6.17
CA ARG A 37 -0.43 0.81 7.62
C ARG A 37 -1.07 1.98 8.39
N GLY A 38 -1.68 2.95 7.70
CA GLY A 38 -2.38 4.06 8.35
C GLY A 38 -2.18 5.42 7.66
N PRO A 39 -2.51 6.54 8.34
CA PRO A 39 -2.54 7.87 7.72
C PRO A 39 -1.22 8.30 7.09
N GLY A 40 -0.08 8.00 7.74
CA GLY A 40 1.25 8.32 7.21
C GLY A 40 1.60 7.59 5.90
N ALA A 41 0.89 6.51 5.57
CA ALA A 41 1.06 5.76 4.33
C ALA A 41 0.08 6.16 3.23
N ALA A 42 -0.83 7.12 3.47
CA ALA A 42 -1.89 7.48 2.52
C ALA A 42 -1.35 7.92 1.15
N GLY A 43 -0.24 8.69 1.14
CA GLY A 43 0.42 9.09 -0.10
C GLY A 43 0.93 7.89 -0.90
N LEU A 44 1.72 7.02 -0.26
CA LEU A 44 2.22 5.78 -0.89
C LEU A 44 1.08 4.86 -1.34
N PHE A 45 -0.02 4.81 -0.59
CA PHE A 45 -1.19 4.00 -0.93
C PHE A 45 -1.85 4.51 -2.21
N ALA A 46 -2.06 5.81 -2.32
CA ALA A 46 -2.60 6.43 -3.54
C ALA A 46 -1.68 6.19 -4.75
N LEU A 47 -0.37 6.34 -4.59
CA LEU A 47 0.60 6.10 -5.66
C LEU A 47 0.62 4.62 -6.10
N THR A 48 0.47 3.68 -5.16
CA THR A 48 0.36 2.23 -5.46
C THR A 48 -0.90 1.91 -6.26
N ILE A 49 -2.02 2.59 -5.98
CA ILE A 49 -3.26 2.46 -6.75
C ILE A 49 -3.05 2.97 -8.19
N ILE A 50 -2.44 4.15 -8.36
CA ILE A 50 -2.16 4.71 -9.69
C ILE A 50 -1.25 3.76 -10.48
N ALA A 51 -0.21 3.22 -9.85
CA ALA A 51 0.70 2.27 -10.47
C ALA A 51 -0.01 0.99 -10.92
N SER A 52 -0.97 0.51 -10.13
CA SER A 52 -1.73 -0.71 -10.41
C SER A 52 -2.78 -0.56 -11.51
N LEU A 53 -3.40 0.63 -11.60
CA LEU A 53 -4.52 0.87 -12.52
C LEU A 53 -4.09 1.50 -13.85
N ILE A 54 -2.99 2.26 -13.84
CA ILE A 54 -2.49 2.96 -15.03
C ILE A 54 -1.12 2.42 -15.42
N ASN A 55 -0.08 2.81 -14.69
CA ASN A 55 1.30 2.31 -14.81
C ASN A 55 2.21 3.03 -13.78
N ARG A 56 3.43 2.50 -13.62
CA ARG A 56 4.43 3.05 -12.71
C ARG A 56 4.85 4.48 -13.09
N ASP A 57 5.05 4.76 -14.37
CA ASP A 57 5.51 6.08 -14.85
C ASP A 57 4.56 7.22 -14.43
N LYS A 58 3.24 6.99 -14.55
CA LYS A 58 2.23 7.95 -14.12
C LYS A 58 2.23 8.13 -12.60
N ALA A 59 2.43 7.07 -11.84
CA ALA A 59 2.54 7.20 -10.39
C ALA A 59 3.78 8.02 -9.99
N GLU A 60 4.92 7.82 -10.65
CA GLU A 60 6.14 8.60 -10.39
C GLU A 60 6.00 10.08 -10.80
N GLU A 61 5.31 10.37 -11.91
CA GLU A 61 4.95 11.74 -12.31
C GLU A 61 4.14 12.45 -11.21
N ILE A 62 3.13 11.77 -10.66
CA ILE A 62 2.29 12.31 -9.59
C ILE A 62 3.09 12.44 -8.27
N ALA A 63 3.94 11.46 -7.95
CA ALA A 63 4.78 11.50 -6.76
C ALA A 63 5.69 12.75 -6.76
N ARG A 64 6.35 13.03 -7.88
CA ARG A 64 7.24 14.18 -8.10
C ARG A 64 6.59 15.54 -7.91
N THR A 65 5.28 15.63 -8.16
CA THR A 65 4.53 16.90 -8.13
C THR A 65 3.75 17.12 -6.84
N THR A 66 3.53 16.08 -6.03
CA THR A 66 2.63 16.14 -4.87
C THR A 66 3.24 15.69 -3.55
N LEU A 67 4.21 14.77 -3.57
CA LEU A 67 4.61 14.04 -2.35
C LEU A 67 6.11 14.05 -2.09
N THR A 68 6.96 13.75 -3.08
CA THR A 68 8.42 13.63 -2.91
C THR A 68 9.15 14.08 -4.16
N MET A 69 10.46 14.36 -4.08
CA MET A 69 11.28 14.64 -5.28
C MET A 69 11.96 13.39 -5.86
N GLY A 70 11.66 12.19 -5.36
CA GLY A 70 12.31 10.93 -5.75
C GLY A 70 11.33 9.81 -6.11
N ASP A 71 11.86 8.62 -6.34
CA ASP A 71 11.04 7.43 -6.59
C ASP A 71 10.37 6.96 -5.29
N PHE A 72 9.13 6.47 -5.39
CA PHE A 72 8.31 6.02 -4.25
C PHE A 72 8.25 4.50 -4.13
#